data_AF-A0A1F6AWJ3-F1
#
_entry.id   AF-A0A1F6AWJ3-F1
#
_cell.length_a   1.000
_cell.length_b   1.000
_cell.length_c   1.000
_cell.angle_alpha   90.00
_cell.angle_beta   90.00
_cell.angle_gamma   90.00
#
_symmetry.space_group_name_H-M   'P 1'
#
loop_
_entity.id
_entity.type
_entity.pdbx_description
1 polymer ?
#
loop_
_entity_poly.entity_id
_entity_poly.type
_entity_poly.pdbx_seq_one_letter_code
_entity_poly.pdbx_strand_id
1 'polypeptide(L)'
;MKYKLVGVCIVLGLLLGATGFVVYKVLTPAKTGEVVVSEELPKEEFEPVDPSIVVDVSRSRSKDNTVVVSATGLGAKVSAIAYELTYESQGLIKGVNSGSKPIDVIGQASFSREVYLGTCSRNVCKPDLGIKSVSVVLEFTNASGKKSQFTKDYDL
;
A
#
# COMPACT_ATOMS: atom_id res chain seq x y z
N MET A 1 -65.84 41.98 21.38
CA MET A 1 -64.69 41.21 21.96
C MET A 1 -64.40 39.90 21.24
N LYS A 2 -65.38 39.21 20.65
CA LYS A 2 -65.20 37.90 19.97
C LYS A 2 -64.18 37.93 18.82
N TYR A 3 -64.18 38.98 18.00
CA TYR A 3 -63.26 39.12 16.84
C TYR A 3 -61.79 39.34 17.22
N LYS A 4 -61.55 39.97 18.39
CA LYS A 4 -60.18 40.17 18.91
C LYS A 4 -59.57 38.86 19.43
N LEU A 5 -60.39 37.99 20.03
CA LEU A 5 -59.95 36.67 20.49
C LEU A 5 -59.62 35.73 19.32
N VAL A 6 -60.45 35.77 18.27
CA VAL A 6 -60.22 34.98 17.03
C VAL A 6 -58.95 35.44 16.30
N GLY A 7 -58.71 36.75 16.22
CA GLY A 7 -57.48 37.28 15.63
C GLY A 7 -56.22 36.86 16.38
N VAL A 8 -56.25 36.86 17.71
CA VAL A 8 -55.12 36.41 18.55
C VAL A 8 -54.85 34.91 18.35
N CYS A 9 -55.89 34.07 18.29
CA CYS A 9 -55.71 32.63 18.06
C CYS A 9 -55.12 32.32 16.68
N ILE A 10 -55.50 33.07 15.63
CA ILE A 10 -54.94 32.90 14.28
C ILE A 10 -53.46 33.30 14.24
N VAL A 11 -53.10 34.42 14.89
CA VAL A 11 -51.71 34.89 14.96
C VAL A 11 -50.84 33.92 15.78
N LEU A 12 -51.35 33.40 16.90
CA LEU A 12 -50.64 32.40 17.71
C LEU A 12 -50.47 31.08 16.94
N GLY A 13 -51.50 30.64 16.22
CA GLY A 13 -51.43 29.45 15.37
C GLY A 13 -50.39 29.58 14.24
N LEU A 14 -50.32 30.75 13.61
CA LEU A 14 -49.30 31.05 12.60
C LEU A 14 -47.89 31.09 13.19
N LEU A 15 -47.71 31.66 14.39
CA LEU A 15 -46.42 31.69 15.09
C LEU A 15 -45.95 30.29 15.49
N LEU A 16 -46.85 29.46 16.01
CA LEU A 16 -46.54 28.08 16.38
C LEU A 16 -46.28 27.19 15.15
N GLY A 17 -47.03 27.41 14.06
CA GLY A 17 -46.79 26.72 12.79
C GLY A 17 -45.45 27.10 12.16
N ALA A 18 -45.11 28.39 12.15
CA ALA A 18 -43.85 28.87 11.59
C ALA A 18 -42.64 28.40 12.42
N THR A 19 -42.71 28.48 13.75
CA THR A 19 -41.63 27.97 14.62
C THR A 19 -41.48 26.46 14.53
N GLY A 20 -42.60 25.71 14.47
CA GLY A 20 -42.59 24.27 14.24
C GLY A 20 -41.96 23.87 12.90
N PHE A 21 -42.24 24.62 11.83
CA PHE A 21 -41.67 24.37 10.51
C PHE A 21 -40.17 24.65 10.44
N VAL A 22 -39.71 25.72 11.10
CA VAL A 22 -38.27 26.05 11.18
C VAL A 22 -37.52 24.98 11.98
N VAL A 23 -38.07 24.55 13.13
CA VAL A 23 -37.46 23.50 13.94
C VAL A 23 -37.44 22.16 13.20
N TYR A 24 -38.50 21.82 12.45
CA TYR A 24 -38.53 20.62 11.61
C TYR A 24 -37.44 20.65 10.51
N LYS A 25 -37.21 21.80 9.87
CA LYS A 25 -36.13 21.96 8.88
C LYS A 25 -34.72 21.91 9.46
N VAL A 26 -34.55 22.29 10.72
CA VAL A 26 -33.23 22.26 11.40
C VAL A 26 -32.94 20.89 12.02
N LEU A 27 -33.96 20.18 12.51
CA LEU A 27 -33.82 18.86 13.16
C LEU A 27 -33.96 17.68 12.19
N THR A 28 -34.44 17.90 10.96
CA THR A 28 -34.33 16.88 9.93
C THR A 28 -32.91 16.96 9.37
N PRO A 29 -32.00 16.01 9.70
CA PRO A 29 -30.78 15.90 8.93
C PRO A 29 -31.22 15.68 7.50
N ALA A 30 -30.83 16.59 6.59
CA ALA A 30 -30.78 16.25 5.19
C ALA A 30 -30.07 14.90 5.14
N LYS A 31 -30.78 13.88 4.66
CA LYS A 31 -30.25 12.55 4.42
C LYS A 31 -29.16 12.73 3.38
N THR A 32 -28.01 13.18 3.86
CA THR A 32 -26.76 13.29 3.16
C THR A 32 -26.44 11.83 2.96
N GLY A 33 -26.92 11.32 1.83
CA GLY A 33 -26.34 10.13 1.26
C GLY A 33 -24.85 10.40 1.31
N GLU A 34 -24.19 9.66 2.18
CA GLU A 34 -22.76 9.50 2.20
C GLU A 34 -22.44 9.04 0.78
N VAL A 35 -22.14 10.01 -0.09
CA VAL A 35 -21.42 9.73 -1.31
C VAL A 35 -20.06 9.36 -0.79
N VAL A 36 -19.91 8.07 -0.51
CA VAL A 36 -18.62 7.40 -0.50
C VAL A 36 -18.12 7.57 -1.93
N VAL A 37 -17.55 8.75 -2.19
CA VAL A 37 -16.53 8.89 -3.21
C VAL A 37 -15.39 8.06 -2.65
N SER A 38 -15.46 6.75 -2.88
CA SER A 38 -14.24 5.98 -3.01
C SER A 38 -13.48 6.70 -4.11
N GLU A 39 -12.51 7.50 -3.72
CA GLU A 39 -11.34 7.74 -4.57
C GLU A 39 -10.75 6.35 -4.79
N GLU A 40 -11.28 5.62 -5.77
CA GLU A 40 -10.60 4.50 -6.37
C GLU A 40 -9.33 5.10 -6.98
N LEU A 41 -8.28 5.16 -6.16
CA LEU A 41 -6.92 5.36 -6.63
C LEU A 41 -6.76 4.49 -7.87
N PRO A 42 -6.40 5.07 -9.04
CA PRO A 42 -6.20 4.29 -10.25
C PRO A 42 -5.30 3.12 -9.89
N LYS A 43 -5.86 1.91 -9.94
CA LYS A 43 -5.11 0.69 -9.71
C LYS A 43 -4.09 0.65 -10.84
N GLU A 44 -2.84 1.02 -10.56
CA GLU A 44 -1.73 0.86 -11.50
C GLU A 44 -1.72 -0.63 -11.89
N GLU A 45 -2.22 -0.92 -13.09
CA GLU A 45 -2.25 -2.25 -13.64
C GLU A 45 -0.84 -2.55 -14.12
N PHE A 46 -0.02 -3.13 -13.24
CA PHE A 46 1.30 -3.60 -13.60
C PHE A 46 1.16 -4.65 -14.72
N GLU A 47 1.96 -4.52 -15.78
CA GLU A 47 2.02 -5.55 -16.81
C GLU A 47 2.46 -6.88 -16.17
N PRO A 48 1.92 -8.03 -16.64
CA PRO A 48 2.35 -9.33 -16.14
C PRO A 48 3.84 -9.52 -16.41
N VAL A 49 4.56 -10.04 -15.41
CA VAL A 49 5.99 -10.32 -15.52
C VAL A 49 6.22 -11.39 -16.59
N ASP A 50 7.29 -11.22 -17.37
CA ASP A 50 7.68 -12.18 -18.40
C ASP A 50 7.92 -13.56 -17.75
N PRO A 51 7.26 -14.64 -18.23
CA PRO A 51 7.31 -15.96 -17.62
C PRO A 51 8.69 -16.62 -17.68
N SER A 52 9.61 -16.11 -18.49
CA SER A 52 11.01 -16.57 -18.52
C SER A 52 11.84 -16.02 -17.35
N ILE A 53 11.34 -15.01 -16.63
CA ILE A 53 12.00 -14.48 -15.44
C ILE A 53 11.65 -15.37 -14.25
N VAL A 54 12.67 -15.99 -13.67
CA VAL A 54 12.53 -16.85 -12.49
C VAL A 54 13.15 -16.16 -11.30
N VAL A 55 12.33 -15.90 -10.28
CA VAL A 55 12.73 -15.28 -9.02
C VAL A 55 12.82 -16.36 -7.93
N ASP A 56 13.90 -16.33 -7.16
CA ASP A 56 14.11 -17.22 -6.03
C ASP A 56 14.75 -16.51 -4.85
N VAL A 57 14.42 -16.98 -3.65
CA VAL A 57 14.94 -16.46 -2.38
C VAL A 57 15.38 -17.63 -1.53
N SER A 58 16.62 -17.58 -1.04
CA SER A 58 17.18 -18.64 -0.19
C SER A 58 18.07 -18.05 0.91
N ARG A 59 18.28 -18.80 2.00
CA ARG A 59 19.27 -18.40 3.02
C ARG A 59 20.68 -18.39 2.43
N SER A 60 21.46 -17.36 2.77
CA SER A 60 22.87 -17.31 2.40
C SER A 60 23.63 -18.45 3.07
N ARG A 61 24.49 -19.11 2.31
CA ARG A 61 25.36 -20.18 2.82
C ARG A 61 26.63 -19.66 3.48
N SER A 62 26.92 -18.36 3.33
CA SER A 62 28.20 -17.77 3.73
C SER A 62 28.07 -16.68 4.79
N LYS A 63 26.86 -16.12 4.96
CA LYS A 63 26.59 -15.02 5.89
C LYS A 63 25.41 -15.35 6.77
N ASP A 64 25.60 -15.17 8.07
CA ASP A 64 24.54 -15.35 9.04
C ASP A 64 23.43 -14.31 8.83
N ASN A 65 22.20 -14.74 9.12
CA ASN A 65 21.01 -13.91 9.09
C ASN A 65 20.81 -13.11 7.79
N THR A 66 21.22 -13.70 6.67
CA THR A 66 21.21 -13.08 5.35
C THR A 66 20.46 -14.00 4.40
N VAL A 67 19.63 -13.41 3.54
CA VAL A 67 18.99 -14.11 2.42
C VAL A 67 19.54 -13.60 1.10
N VAL A 68 19.50 -14.44 0.08
CA VAL A 68 19.90 -14.12 -1.28
C VAL A 68 18.64 -14.04 -2.11
N VAL A 69 18.30 -12.83 -2.56
CA VAL A 69 17.25 -12.59 -3.54
C VAL A 69 17.89 -12.67 -4.92
N SER A 70 17.36 -13.52 -5.79
CA SER A 70 17.89 -13.73 -7.13
C SER A 70 16.80 -13.72 -8.19
N ALA A 71 17.16 -13.23 -9.37
CA ALA A 71 16.32 -13.30 -10.56
C ALA A 71 17.18 -13.73 -11.75
N THR A 72 16.68 -14.66 -12.56
CA THR A 72 17.34 -15.14 -13.79
C THR A 72 16.41 -14.94 -14.98
N GLY A 73 16.95 -14.98 -16.20
CA GLY A 73 16.17 -14.77 -17.42
C GLY A 73 15.94 -13.30 -17.79
N LEU A 74 16.76 -12.38 -17.24
CA LEU A 74 16.62 -10.94 -17.44
C LEU A 74 17.00 -10.52 -18.88
N GLY A 75 18.22 -10.87 -19.31
CA GLY A 75 18.74 -10.57 -20.64
C GLY A 75 18.61 -9.09 -21.02
N ALA A 76 18.28 -8.82 -22.29
CA ALA A 76 18.02 -7.46 -22.77
C ALA A 76 16.60 -6.94 -22.43
N LYS A 77 15.79 -7.72 -21.71
CA LYS A 77 14.37 -7.41 -21.45
C LYS A 77 14.19 -6.45 -20.29
N VAL A 78 15.10 -6.51 -19.32
CA VAL A 78 15.06 -5.72 -18.08
C VAL A 78 16.22 -4.75 -18.06
N SER A 79 15.92 -3.47 -17.86
CA SER A 79 16.90 -2.40 -17.69
C SER A 79 17.19 -2.12 -16.22
N ALA A 80 16.19 -2.22 -15.35
CA ALA A 80 16.38 -1.99 -13.92
C ALA A 80 15.46 -2.85 -13.04
N ILE A 81 15.92 -3.10 -11.82
CA ILE A 81 15.17 -3.86 -10.80
C ILE A 81 15.12 -3.04 -9.50
N ALA A 82 13.92 -2.82 -8.98
CA ALA A 82 13.73 -2.44 -7.58
C ALA A 82 13.21 -3.66 -6.81
N TYR A 83 13.60 -3.78 -5.54
CA TYR A 83 13.08 -4.84 -4.69
C TYR A 83 12.64 -4.29 -3.35
N GLU A 84 11.63 -4.93 -2.78
CA GLU A 84 11.23 -4.80 -1.40
C GLU A 84 11.08 -6.20 -0.81
N LEU A 85 11.68 -6.40 0.36
CA LEU A 85 11.58 -7.62 1.13
C LEU A 85 10.99 -7.26 2.48
N THR A 86 9.88 -7.89 2.85
CA THR A 86 9.24 -7.74 4.16
C THR A 86 9.24 -9.05 4.92
N TYR A 87 9.31 -8.98 6.25
CA TYR A 87 9.38 -10.15 7.11
C TYR A 87 8.90 -9.83 8.52
N GLU A 88 8.42 -10.86 9.22
CA GLU A 88 8.10 -10.76 10.64
C GLU A 88 9.29 -11.20 11.50
N SER A 89 9.61 -10.41 12.51
CA SER A 89 10.55 -10.77 13.57
C SER A 89 9.97 -10.37 14.91
N GLN A 90 9.77 -11.35 15.80
CA GLN A 90 9.29 -11.14 17.17
C GLN A 90 7.99 -10.32 17.24
N GLY A 91 7.04 -10.58 16.34
CA GLY A 91 5.75 -9.88 16.28
C GLY A 91 5.80 -8.49 15.65
N LEU A 92 6.94 -8.08 15.07
CA LEU A 92 7.08 -6.82 14.33
C LEU A 92 7.35 -7.11 12.85
N ILE A 93 6.56 -6.49 11.98
CA ILE A 93 6.82 -6.47 10.53
C ILE A 93 7.92 -5.47 10.24
N LYS A 94 8.93 -5.91 9.52
CA LYS A 94 10.10 -5.13 9.09
C LYS A 94 10.30 -5.29 7.59
N GLY A 95 11.09 -4.40 7.00
CA GLY A 95 11.39 -4.49 5.58
C GLY A 95 12.73 -3.89 5.19
N VAL A 96 13.24 -4.33 4.04
CA VAL A 96 14.44 -3.83 3.38
C VAL A 96 14.11 -3.62 1.91
N ASN A 97 14.51 -2.48 1.35
CA ASN A 97 14.31 -2.18 -0.07
C ASN A 97 15.64 -1.86 -0.78
N SER A 98 15.61 -1.75 -2.10
CA SER A 98 16.74 -1.35 -2.94
C SER A 98 17.17 0.11 -2.77
N GLY A 99 16.54 0.87 -1.87
CA GLY A 99 16.75 2.30 -1.67
C GLY A 99 15.97 3.17 -2.65
N SER A 100 16.39 4.42 -2.81
CA SER A 100 15.66 5.44 -3.57
C SER A 100 15.80 5.34 -5.09
N LYS A 101 16.64 4.43 -5.60
CA LYS A 101 16.86 4.24 -7.04
C LYS A 101 16.84 2.75 -7.38
N PRO A 102 16.17 2.35 -8.48
CA PRO A 102 16.28 1.00 -9.03
C PRO A 102 17.73 0.66 -9.41
N ILE A 103 18.05 -0.62 -9.36
CA ILE A 103 19.36 -1.18 -9.68
C ILE A 103 19.42 -1.45 -11.19
N ASP A 104 20.36 -0.82 -11.88
CA ASP A 104 20.61 -1.05 -13.31
C ASP A 104 21.14 -2.48 -13.55
N VAL A 105 20.48 -3.20 -14.46
CA VAL A 105 20.81 -4.57 -14.85
C VAL A 105 20.88 -4.74 -16.38
N ILE A 106 21.03 -3.65 -17.14
CA ILE A 106 21.05 -3.68 -18.61
C ILE A 106 22.10 -4.69 -19.10
N GLY A 107 21.63 -5.67 -19.90
CA GLY A 107 22.48 -6.68 -20.52
C GLY A 107 22.93 -7.81 -19.59
N GLN A 108 22.49 -7.82 -18.32
CA GLN A 108 22.79 -8.90 -17.39
C GLN A 108 21.81 -10.06 -17.57
N ALA A 109 22.31 -11.30 -17.56
CA ALA A 109 21.44 -12.49 -17.63
C ALA A 109 20.71 -12.78 -16.30
N SER A 110 21.29 -12.32 -15.19
CA SER A 110 20.82 -12.59 -13.84
C SER A 110 21.15 -11.46 -12.87
N PHE A 111 20.35 -11.35 -11.82
CA PHE A 111 20.50 -10.45 -10.69
C PHE A 111 20.60 -11.27 -9.40
N SER A 112 21.46 -10.86 -8.48
CA SER A 112 21.57 -11.45 -7.15
C SER A 112 21.94 -10.39 -6.13
N ARG A 113 21.22 -10.36 -5.01
CA ARG A 113 21.48 -9.47 -3.88
C ARG A 113 21.36 -10.20 -2.56
N GLU A 114 22.35 -9.99 -1.72
CA GLU A 114 22.30 -10.38 -0.32
C GLU A 114 21.58 -9.32 0.50
N VAL A 115 20.59 -9.74 1.27
CA VAL A 115 19.79 -8.90 2.16
C VAL A 115 19.99 -9.38 3.58
N TYR A 116 20.62 -8.55 4.41
CA TYR A 116 20.77 -8.82 5.83
C TYR A 116 19.45 -8.55 6.55
N LEU A 117 18.96 -9.54 7.30
CA LEU A 117 17.74 -9.44 8.07
C LEU A 117 18.05 -8.89 9.46
N GLY A 118 18.09 -7.57 9.58
CA GLY A 118 18.34 -6.94 10.85
C GLY A 118 18.44 -5.44 10.74
N THR A 119 18.92 -4.81 11.80
CA THR A 119 19.09 -3.36 11.86
C THR A 119 20.56 -3.01 12.03
N CYS A 120 21.06 -2.14 11.17
CA CYS A 120 22.42 -1.62 11.24
C CYS A 120 22.38 -0.14 11.67
N SER A 121 23.17 0.22 12.68
CA SER A 121 23.35 1.58 13.15
C SER A 121 24.82 1.83 13.47
N ARG A 122 25.39 2.91 12.93
CA ARG A 122 26.79 3.33 13.17
C ARG A 122 27.79 2.16 13.04
N ASN A 123 27.71 1.42 11.93
CA ASN A 123 28.57 0.26 11.61
C ASN A 123 28.40 -0.98 12.49
N VAL A 124 27.37 -1.03 13.34
CA VAL A 124 27.01 -2.22 14.12
C VAL A 124 25.68 -2.75 13.64
N CYS A 125 25.65 -4.00 13.18
CA CYS A 125 24.44 -4.69 12.75
C CYS A 125 23.98 -5.65 13.84
N LYS A 126 22.69 -5.57 14.19
CA LYS A 126 22.03 -6.50 15.10
C LYS A 126 21.08 -7.39 14.30
N PRO A 127 21.21 -8.73 14.42
CA PRO A 127 20.35 -9.66 13.70
C PRO A 127 18.96 -9.69 14.31
N ASP A 128 17.95 -9.78 13.45
CA ASP A 128 16.59 -10.09 13.85
C ASP A 128 16.38 -11.61 13.93
N LEU A 129 15.63 -12.07 14.93
CA LEU A 129 15.52 -13.50 15.26
C LEU A 129 14.09 -14.01 15.08
N GLY A 130 13.97 -15.33 14.85
CA GLY A 130 12.67 -15.99 14.74
C GLY A 130 11.98 -15.80 13.39
N ILE A 131 12.72 -15.40 12.36
CA ILE A 131 12.20 -15.17 11.01
C ILE A 131 11.98 -16.52 10.32
N LYS A 132 10.73 -16.77 9.93
CA LYS A 132 10.28 -18.02 9.30
C LYS A 132 10.06 -17.91 7.80
N SER A 133 9.61 -16.74 7.35
CA SER A 133 9.30 -16.47 5.95
C SER A 133 9.60 -15.02 5.62
N VAL A 134 9.70 -14.75 4.32
CA VAL A 134 9.88 -13.41 3.74
C VAL A 134 8.89 -13.23 2.59
N SER A 135 8.29 -12.05 2.49
CA SER A 135 7.54 -11.64 1.32
C SER A 135 8.43 -10.76 0.45
N VAL A 136 8.50 -11.07 -0.83
CA VAL A 136 9.36 -10.37 -1.78
C VAL A 136 8.54 -9.79 -2.91
N VAL A 137 8.76 -8.50 -3.15
CA VAL A 137 8.24 -7.75 -4.29
C VAL A 137 9.42 -7.31 -5.15
N LEU A 138 9.44 -7.71 -6.42
CA LEU A 138 10.37 -7.20 -7.42
C LEU A 138 9.60 -6.38 -8.45
N GLU A 139 10.06 -5.16 -8.69
CA GLU A 139 9.62 -4.33 -9.81
C GLU A 139 10.69 -4.38 -10.90
N PHE A 140 10.32 -4.86 -12.08
CA PHE A 140 11.19 -4.89 -13.26
C PHE A 140 10.80 -3.74 -14.18
N THR A 141 11.78 -2.91 -14.53
CA THR A 141 11.66 -1.88 -15.56
C THR A 141 12.27 -2.40 -16.85
N ASN A 142 11.57 -2.29 -17.98
CA ASN A 142 12.10 -2.67 -19.28
C ASN A 142 12.84 -1.51 -19.99
N ALA A 143 13.43 -1.77 -21.15
CA ALA A 143 14.14 -0.75 -21.93
C ALA A 143 13.26 0.43 -22.36
N SER A 144 11.94 0.23 -22.46
CA SER A 144 10.95 1.26 -22.79
C SER A 144 10.44 2.03 -21.56
N GLY A 145 10.94 1.72 -20.36
CA GLY A 145 10.53 2.34 -19.10
C GLY A 145 9.23 1.80 -18.50
N LYS A 146 8.61 0.77 -19.09
CA LYS A 146 7.42 0.14 -18.50
C LYS A 146 7.80 -0.77 -17.35
N LYS A 147 6.91 -0.86 -16.37
CA LYS A 147 7.09 -1.60 -15.12
C LYS A 147 6.20 -2.84 -15.08
N SER A 148 6.76 -3.92 -14.55
CA SER A 148 6.04 -5.14 -14.19
C SER A 148 6.43 -5.54 -12.77
N GLN A 149 5.53 -6.21 -12.05
CA GLN A 149 5.73 -6.54 -10.64
C GLN A 149 5.56 -8.03 -10.38
N PHE A 150 6.52 -8.62 -9.66
CA PHE A 150 6.45 -9.96 -9.12
C PHE A 150 6.30 -9.88 -7.61
N THR A 151 5.37 -10.65 -7.05
CA THR A 151 5.16 -10.76 -5.61
C THR A 151 5.04 -12.22 -5.21
N LYS A 152 5.82 -12.66 -4.23
CA LYS A 152 5.74 -14.03 -3.69
C LYS A 152 6.32 -14.12 -2.28
N ASP A 153 5.71 -15.00 -1.50
CA ASP A 153 6.20 -15.40 -0.18
C ASP A 153 7.12 -16.63 -0.28
N TYR A 154 8.18 -16.62 0.51
CA TYR A 154 9.17 -17.70 0.60
C TYR A 154 9.37 -18.09 2.06
N ASP A 155 9.26 -19.38 2.34
CA ASP A 155 9.70 -19.95 3.61
C ASP A 155 11.22 -20.06 3.64
N LEU A 156 11.84 -19.73 4.78
CA LEU A 156 13.28 -19.63 4.96
C LEU A 156 13.91 -20.80 5.72
#